data_AF-A0A7W8D9P9-F1
#
_entry.id   AF-A0A7W8D9P9-F1
#
_cell.length_a   1.000
_cell.length_b   1.000
_cell.length_c   1.000
_cell.angle_alpha   90.00
_cell.angle_beta   90.00
_cell.angle_gamma   90.00
#
_symmetry.space_group_name_H-M   'P 1'
#
loop_
_entity.id
_entity.type
_entity.pdbx_description
1 polymer ?
#
loop_
_entity_poly.entity_id
_entity_poly.type
_entity_poly.pdbx_seq_one_letter_code
_entity_poly.pdbx_strand_id
1 'polypeptide(L)'
;MGYLFVALTVLLTVAGQFLVKWQVGLAGAMPVSLPEKVQFLGQLLLRPWIIVGLGAAFAAALCWMLAMTRLPLSHAYPFTAASFVLVVFGGAWLFSEPVGTVKVLGVGLIVVGVLLIGTE
;
A
#
# COMPACT_ATOMS: atom_id res chain seq x y z
N MET A 1 -8.06 19.76 -6.42
CA MET A 1 -7.30 19.64 -5.15
C MET A 1 -7.64 18.38 -4.35
N GLY A 2 -8.91 18.00 -4.15
CA GLY A 2 -9.25 16.76 -3.41
C GLY A 2 -8.63 15.48 -3.98
N TYR A 3 -8.72 15.27 -5.31
CA TYR A 3 -8.13 14.11 -5.98
C TYR A 3 -6.60 14.03 -5.88
N LEU A 4 -5.92 15.18 -5.77
CA LEU A 4 -4.47 15.21 -5.55
C LEU A 4 -4.12 14.56 -4.21
N PHE A 5 -4.88 14.87 -3.15
CA PHE A 5 -4.69 14.25 -1.85
C PHE A 5 -4.99 12.75 -1.88
N VAL A 6 -6.00 12.31 -2.62
CA VAL A 6 -6.27 10.87 -2.82
C VAL A 6 -5.11 10.18 -3.54
N ALA A 7 -4.59 10.77 -4.62
CA ALA A 7 -3.44 10.24 -5.35
C ALA A 7 -2.20 10.14 -4.45
N LEU A 8 -1.93 11.19 -3.66
CA LEU A 8 -0.82 11.19 -2.70
C LEU A 8 -1.00 10.11 -1.63
N THR A 9 -2.21 9.95 -1.07
CA THR A 9 -2.50 8.85 -0.14
C THR A 9 -2.14 7.50 -0.76
N VAL A 10 -2.63 7.21 -1.97
CA VAL A 10 -2.37 5.94 -2.64
C VAL A 10 -0.88 5.73 -2.88
N LEU A 11 -0.18 6.72 -3.43
CA LEU A 11 1.25 6.61 -3.74
C LEU A 11 2.09 6.42 -2.47
N LEU A 12 1.81 7.19 -1.42
CA LEU A 12 2.51 7.07 -0.13
C LEU A 12 2.24 5.73 0.55
N THR A 13 1.00 5.22 0.50
CA THR A 13 0.65 3.90 1.02
C THR A 13 1.41 2.80 0.29
N VAL A 14 1.44 2.82 -1.06
CA VAL A 14 2.15 1.82 -1.86
C VAL A 14 3.65 1.88 -1.61
N ALA A 15 4.24 3.08 -1.61
CA ALA A 15 5.66 3.27 -1.33
C ALA A 15 6.02 2.74 0.07
N GLY A 16 5.21 3.04 1.09
CA GLY A 16 5.39 2.53 2.44
C GLY A 16 5.33 1.00 2.51
N GLN A 17 4.36 0.38 1.83
CA GLN A 17 4.26 -1.08 1.75
C GLN A 17 5.48 -1.72 1.09
N PHE A 18 6.01 -1.13 0.01
CA PHE A 18 7.21 -1.64 -0.64
C PHE A 18 8.46 -1.51 0.22
N LEU A 19 8.65 -0.40 0.94
CA LEU A 19 9.75 -0.26 1.89
C LEU A 19 9.69 -1.31 3.00
N VAL A 20 8.50 -1.54 3.57
CA VAL A 20 8.31 -2.57 4.59
C VAL A 20 8.57 -3.96 4.03
N LYS A 21 8.00 -4.29 2.87
CA LYS A 21 8.20 -5.58 2.19
C LYS A 21 9.67 -5.84 1.91
N TRP A 22 10.39 -4.84 1.41
CA TRP A 22 11.82 -4.92 1.15
C TRP A 22 12.61 -5.25 2.43
N GLN A 23 12.35 -4.52 3.51
CA GLN A 23 13.08 -4.71 4.77
C GLN A 23 12.72 -6.02 5.47
N VAL A 24 11.46 -6.46 5.41
CA VAL A 24 11.04 -7.77 5.89
C VAL A 24 11.73 -8.89 5.10
N GLY A 25 11.86 -8.75 3.78
CA GLY A 25 12.58 -9.70 2.94
C GLY A 25 14.06 -9.84 3.33
N LEU A 26 14.68 -8.78 3.84
CA LEU A 26 16.05 -8.77 4.35
C LEU A 26 16.17 -9.18 5.84
N ALA A 27 15.06 -9.42 6.53
CA ALA A 27 15.06 -9.72 7.97
C ALA A 27 15.27 -11.21 8.27
N GLY A 28 15.10 -12.09 7.27
CA GLY A 28 15.20 -13.54 7.44
C GLY A 28 13.89 -14.17 7.92
N ALA A 29 13.97 -15.46 8.31
CA ALA A 29 12.80 -16.21 8.75
C ALA A 29 12.30 -15.74 10.13
N MET A 30 10.98 -15.72 10.30
CA MET A 30 10.37 -15.38 11.59
C MET A 30 10.71 -16.46 12.64
N PRO A 31 11.20 -16.08 13.83
CA PRO A 31 11.48 -17.04 14.90
C PRO A 31 10.22 -17.79 15.37
N VAL A 32 10.39 -18.96 15.98
CA VAL A 32 9.27 -19.81 16.42
C VAL A 32 8.74 -19.37 17.78
N SER A 33 9.64 -19.07 18.73
CA SER A 33 9.28 -18.73 20.11
C SER A 33 8.70 -17.31 20.21
N LEU A 34 7.75 -17.10 21.13
CA LEU A 34 7.11 -15.79 21.31
C LEU A 34 8.10 -14.69 21.74
N PRO A 35 9.05 -14.92 22.67
CA PRO A 35 10.03 -13.90 23.05
C PRO A 35 10.91 -13.47 21.87
N GLU A 36 11.38 -14.43 21.06
CA GLU A 36 12.20 -14.14 19.89
C GLU A 36 11.42 -13.39 18.80
N LYS A 37 10.11 -13.66 18.64
CA LYS A 37 9.25 -12.89 17.72
C LYS A 37 9.15 -11.42 18.13
N VAL A 38 8.98 -11.15 19.43
CA VAL A 38 8.90 -9.76 19.94
C VAL A 38 10.23 -9.04 19.70
N GLN A 39 11.35 -9.71 20.00
CA GLN A 39 12.68 -9.16 19.75
C GLN A 39 12.91 -8.90 18.25
N PHE A 40 12.53 -9.85 17.38
CA PHE A 40 12.62 -9.73 15.93
C PHE A 40 11.84 -8.53 15.41
N LEU A 41 10.58 -8.38 15.81
CA LEU A 41 9.74 -7.24 15.41
C LEU A 41 10.31 -5.91 15.95
N GLY A 42 10.80 -5.89 17.19
CA GLY A 42 11.45 -4.73 17.77
C GLY A 42 12.67 -4.28 16.96
N GLN A 43 13.56 -5.21 16.59
CA GLN A 43 14.71 -4.91 15.74
C GLN A 43 14.30 -4.43 14.34
N LEU A 44 13.23 -5.03 13.79
CA LEU A 44 12.70 -4.67 12.48
C LEU A 44 12.14 -3.24 12.49
N LEU A 45 11.39 -2.86 13.51
CA LEU A 45 10.87 -1.49 13.70
C LEU A 45 11.97 -0.43 13.83
N LEU A 46 13.15 -0.80 14.33
CA LEU A 46 14.30 0.10 14.43
C LEU A 46 15.06 0.27 13.11
N ARG A 47 14.73 -0.49 12.06
CA ARG A 47 15.36 -0.31 10.74
C ARG A 47 14.94 1.04 10.13
N PRO A 48 15.89 1.90 9.71
CA PRO A 48 15.57 3.24 9.21
C PRO A 48 14.52 3.25 8.08
N TRP A 49 14.61 2.30 7.15
CA TRP A 49 13.67 2.20 6.01
C TRP A 49 12.26 1.76 6.42
N ILE A 50 12.10 1.01 7.52
CA ILE A 50 10.79 0.72 8.07
C ILE A 50 10.20 1.96 8.71
N ILE A 51 11.00 2.73 9.43
CA ILE A 51 10.56 4.01 10.00
C ILE A 51 10.11 4.95 8.87
N VAL A 52 10.85 5.03 7.77
CA VAL A 52 10.44 5.81 6.57
C VAL A 52 9.14 5.25 5.98
N GLY A 53 8.98 3.94 5.87
CA GLY A 53 7.74 3.31 5.38
C GLY A 53 6.53 3.60 6.28
N LEU A 54 6.71 3.56 7.60
CA LEU A 54 5.68 3.95 8.58
C LEU A 54 5.38 5.44 8.52
N GLY A 55 6.40 6.28 8.34
CA GLY A 55 6.25 7.71 8.12
C GLY A 55 5.46 8.02 6.85
N ALA A 56 5.68 7.27 5.77
CA ALA A 56 4.90 7.36 4.54
C ALA A 56 3.44 6.95 4.77
N ALA A 57 3.18 5.89 5.54
CA ALA A 57 1.81 5.49 5.91
C ALA A 57 1.10 6.57 6.75
N PHE A 58 1.82 7.19 7.70
CA PHE A 58 1.30 8.30 8.49
C PHE A 58 0.98 9.51 7.60
N ALA A 59 1.89 9.91 6.70
CA ALA A 59 1.66 10.98 5.74
C ALA A 59 0.48 10.69 4.80
N ALA A 60 0.33 9.43 4.36
CA ALA A 60 -0.81 8.99 3.56
C ALA A 60 -2.14 9.20 4.30
N ALA A 61 -2.17 8.91 5.60
CA ALA A 61 -3.33 9.15 6.46
C ALA A 61 -3.64 10.64 6.61
N LEU A 62 -2.63 11.51 6.72
CA LEU A 62 -2.83 12.97 6.71
C LEU A 62 -3.44 13.45 5.40
N CYS A 63 -2.90 12.99 4.25
CA CYS A 63 -3.47 13.29 2.94
C CYS A 63 -4.91 12.78 2.83
N TRP A 64 -5.21 11.60 3.38
CA TRP A 64 -6.56 11.03 3.33
C TRP A 64 -7.54 11.89 4.12
N MET A 65 -7.17 12.33 5.33
CA MET A 65 -7.97 13.26 6.12
C MET A 65 -8.25 14.56 5.34
N LEU A 66 -7.24 15.12 4.67
CA LEU A 66 -7.41 16.31 3.82
C LEU A 66 -8.34 16.04 2.63
N ALA A 67 -8.24 14.87 1.99
CA ALA A 67 -9.14 14.48 0.91
C ALA A 67 -10.60 14.40 1.39
N MET A 68 -10.84 13.85 2.58
CA MET A 68 -12.18 13.74 3.17
C MET A 68 -12.82 15.09 3.50
N THR A 69 -12.03 16.16 3.66
CA THR A 69 -12.60 17.52 3.79
C THR A 69 -13.16 18.06 2.48
N ARG A 70 -12.84 17.45 1.33
CA ARG A 70 -13.12 17.97 -0.01
C ARG A 70 -13.98 17.07 -0.87
N LEU A 71 -13.99 15.77 -0.59
CA LEU A 71 -14.67 14.77 -1.39
C LEU A 71 -15.57 13.92 -0.50
N PRO A 72 -16.79 13.57 -0.96
CA PRO A 72 -17.57 12.53 -0.32
C PRO A 72 -16.79 11.21 -0.28
N LEU A 73 -16.89 10.50 0.84
CA LEU A 73 -16.19 9.22 1.03
C LEU A 73 -16.54 8.21 -0.09
N SER A 74 -17.83 8.09 -0.43
CA SER A 74 -18.30 7.20 -1.49
C SER A 74 -17.67 7.49 -2.86
N HIS A 75 -17.32 8.75 -3.13
CA HIS A 75 -16.70 9.17 -4.37
C HIS A 75 -15.17 9.02 -4.34
N ALA A 76 -14.52 9.26 -3.19
CA ALA A 76 -13.06 9.20 -3.08
C ALA A 76 -12.54 7.77 -2.89
N TYR A 77 -13.26 6.93 -2.15
CA TYR A 77 -12.82 5.58 -1.78
C TYR A 77 -12.56 4.64 -2.99
N PRO A 78 -13.35 4.64 -4.07
CA PRO A 78 -13.07 3.82 -5.25
C PRO A 78 -11.67 4.05 -5.83
N PHE A 79 -11.17 5.28 -5.84
CA PHE A 79 -9.83 5.59 -6.34
C PHE A 79 -8.70 4.96 -5.51
N THR A 80 -8.96 4.59 -4.26
CA THR A 80 -7.98 3.87 -3.44
C THR A 80 -7.64 2.49 -4.01
N ALA A 81 -8.54 1.90 -4.79
CA ALA A 81 -8.31 0.61 -5.43
C ALA A 81 -7.22 0.66 -6.52
N ALA A 82 -6.79 1.84 -6.96
CA ALA A 82 -5.57 2.00 -7.75
C ALA A 82 -4.33 1.43 -7.03
N SER A 83 -4.34 1.38 -5.70
CA SER A 83 -3.28 0.71 -4.92
C SER A 83 -3.13 -0.77 -5.28
N PHE A 84 -4.21 -1.50 -5.60
CA PHE A 84 -4.10 -2.91 -6.02
C PHE A 84 -3.31 -3.06 -7.32
N VAL A 85 -3.58 -2.20 -8.30
CA VAL A 85 -2.84 -2.17 -9.57
C VAL A 85 -1.36 -1.93 -9.28
N LEU A 86 -1.06 -0.88 -8.52
CA LEU A 86 0.32 -0.49 -8.22
C LEU A 86 1.05 -1.56 -7.40
N VAL A 87 0.42 -2.18 -6.40
CA VAL A 87 1.02 -3.24 -5.58
C VAL A 87 1.28 -4.49 -6.40
N VAL A 88 0.32 -4.94 -7.23
CA VAL A 88 0.48 -6.16 -8.02
C VAL A 88 1.59 -6.01 -9.05
N PHE A 89 1.55 -4.95 -9.86
CA PHE A 89 2.55 -4.76 -10.91
C PHE A 89 3.89 -4.25 -10.36
N GLY A 90 3.87 -3.37 -9.35
CA GLY A 90 5.08 -2.94 -8.67
C GLY A 90 5.75 -4.07 -7.89
N GLY A 91 4.98 -4.99 -7.29
CA GLY A 91 5.52 -6.18 -6.65
C GLY A 91 6.16 -7.16 -7.64
N ALA A 92 5.53 -7.34 -8.80
CA ALA A 92 6.12 -8.10 -9.91
C ALA A 92 7.44 -7.50 -10.37
N TRP A 93 7.50 -6.17 -10.50
CA TRP A 93 8.69 -5.47 -11.02
C TRP A 93 9.82 -5.38 -9.99
N LEU A 94 9.52 -4.99 -8.75
CA LEU A 94 10.52 -4.72 -7.71
C LEU A 94 10.97 -5.99 -6.96
N PHE A 95 10.06 -6.95 -6.78
CA PHE A 95 10.31 -8.15 -5.97
C PHE A 95 10.26 -9.44 -6.79
N SER A 96 10.10 -9.34 -8.11
CA SER A 96 9.99 -10.51 -9.01
C SER A 96 8.88 -11.48 -8.60
N GLU A 97 7.80 -10.96 -8.01
CA GLU A 97 6.68 -11.79 -7.58
C GLU A 97 5.90 -12.34 -8.79
N PRO A 98 5.52 -13.63 -8.79
CA PRO A 98 4.77 -14.19 -9.90
C PRO A 98 3.38 -13.58 -9.99
N VAL A 99 3.04 -13.07 -11.18
CA VAL A 99 1.71 -12.56 -11.51
C VAL A 99 1.06 -13.50 -12.52
N GLY A 100 0.20 -14.38 -12.00
CA GLY A 100 -0.60 -15.27 -12.84
C GLY A 100 -1.75 -14.55 -13.54
N THR A 101 -2.22 -15.13 -14.64
CA THR A 101 -3.31 -14.58 -15.47
C THR A 101 -4.58 -14.26 -14.66
N VAL A 102 -4.94 -15.13 -13.71
CA VAL A 102 -6.13 -14.90 -12.84
C VAL A 102 -5.99 -13.62 -12.01
N LYS A 103 -4.78 -13.33 -11.49
CA LYS A 103 -4.51 -12.12 -10.72
C LYS A 103 -4.64 -10.87 -11.60
N VAL A 104 -4.15 -10.93 -12.85
CA VAL A 104 -4.29 -9.84 -13.83
C VAL A 104 -5.76 -9.58 -14.16
N LEU A 105 -6.54 -10.64 -14.41
CA LEU A 105 -7.98 -10.51 -14.70
C LEU A 105 -8.72 -9.90 -13.51
N GLY A 106 -8.44 -10.35 -12.28
CA GLY A 106 -9.04 -9.78 -11.07
C GLY A 106 -8.72 -8.29 -10.92
N VAL A 107 -7.47 -7.88 -11.13
CA VAL A 107 -7.07 -6.46 -11.12
C VAL A 107 -7.79 -5.68 -12.23
N GLY A 108 -7.95 -6.25 -13.42
CA GLY A 108 -8.74 -5.66 -14.50
C GLY A 108 -10.19 -5.39 -14.10
N LEU A 109 -10.84 -6.35 -13.42
CA LEU A 109 -12.21 -6.18 -12.91
C LEU A 109 -12.31 -5.08 -11.85
N ILE A 110 -11.31 -4.96 -10.96
CA ILE A 110 -11.23 -3.85 -10.01
C ILE A 110 -11.19 -2.51 -10.74
N VAL A 111 -10.34 -2.37 -11.75
CA VAL A 111 -10.23 -1.14 -12.55
C VAL A 111 -11.56 -0.80 -13.22
N VAL A 112 -12.22 -1.78 -13.84
CA VAL A 112 -13.55 -1.58 -14.45
C VAL A 112 -14.57 -1.12 -13.40
N GLY A 113 -14.61 -1.76 -12.23
CA GLY A 113 -15.51 -1.36 -11.14
C GLY A 113 -15.28 0.08 -10.68
N VAL A 114 -14.02 0.51 -10.56
CA VAL A 114 -13.68 1.90 -10.21
C VAL A 114 -14.14 2.88 -11.29
N LEU A 115 -13.96 2.55 -12.57
CA LEU A 115 -14.39 3.39 -13.68
C LEU A 115 -15.92 3.57 -13.70
N LEU A 116 -16.67 2.49 -13.45
CA LEU A 116 -18.14 2.55 -13.38
C LEU A 116 -18.61 3.42 -12.21
N ILE A 117 -18.00 3.29 -11.03
CA ILE A 117 -18.36 4.13 -9.88
C ILE A 117 -17.99 5.59 -10.13
N GLY A 118 -16.86 5.85 -10.80
CA GLY A 118 -16.43 7.21 -11.12
C GLY A 118 -17.27 7.93 -12.20
N THR A 119 -18.20 7.22 -12.85
CA THR A 119 -19.15 7.82 -13.81
C THR A 119 -20.48 8.24 -13.20
N GLU A 120 -20.75 7.90 -11.93
CA GLU A 120 -21.91 8.35 -11.16
C GLU A 120 -21.57 9.52 -10.21
#